data_AF-A0A0P7UWL5-F1
#
_entry.id   AF-A0A0P7UWL5-F1
#
_cell.length_a   1.000
_cell.length_b   1.000
_cell.length_c   1.000
_cell.angle_alpha   90.00
_cell.angle_beta   90.00
_cell.angle_gamma   90.00
#
_symmetry.space_group_name_H-M   'P 1'
#
loop_
_entity.id
_entity.type
_entity.pdbx_description
1 polymer ?
#
loop_
_entity_poly.entity_id
_entity_poly.type
_entity_poly.pdbx_seq_one_letter_code
_entity_poly.pdbx_strand_id
1 'polypeptide(L)'
;GSVIFQHHSPTYQIRAGHFPLFGFPLHYTSEGPRSVIQPEVYPGKCWAFQGSQGFLGISLSYPIYITHVTLEHLPQSLSPSGHINSAPKDFAVYALSTEKEEEETTWLGTFTYDQNREPIQTFELPIPAKMIHSAVELKIMSNWGHPEYT
;
A
#
# COMPACT_ATOMS: atom_id res chain seq x y z
N GLY A 1 6.08 11.72 6.94
CA GLY A 1 4.65 11.80 6.64
C GLY A 1 3.88 10.93 7.62
N SER A 2 2.58 10.86 7.46
CA SER A 2 1.69 10.05 8.29
C SER A 2 0.54 9.49 7.47
N VAL A 3 0.01 8.34 7.86
CA VAL A 3 -1.28 7.86 7.33
C VAL A 3 -2.41 8.75 7.84
N ILE A 4 -3.37 9.08 6.96
CA ILE A 4 -4.57 9.84 7.31
C ILE A 4 -5.55 8.88 7.98
N PHE A 5 -5.85 9.11 9.26
CA PHE A 5 -6.51 8.14 10.16
C PHE A 5 -7.88 7.61 9.68
N GLN A 6 -8.64 8.39 8.92
CA GLN A 6 -9.97 7.98 8.43
C GLN A 6 -10.01 7.74 6.93
N HIS A 7 -8.86 7.86 6.24
CA HIS A 7 -8.78 7.76 4.79
C HIS A 7 -8.01 6.52 4.35
N HIS A 8 -8.45 5.35 4.80
CA HIS A 8 -7.86 4.09 4.37
C HIS A 8 -8.88 2.96 4.44
N SER A 9 -8.65 1.89 3.68
CA SER A 9 -9.47 0.68 3.78
C SER A 9 -9.38 0.04 5.18
N PRO A 10 -10.38 -0.74 5.61
CA PRO A 10 -10.28 -1.49 6.86
C PRO A 10 -9.12 -2.49 6.80
N THR A 11 -8.39 -2.61 7.90
CA THR A 11 -7.29 -3.60 8.01
C THR A 11 -7.89 -5.00 8.01
N TYR A 12 -7.41 -5.85 7.09
CA TYR A 12 -7.77 -7.26 7.06
C TYR A 12 -7.06 -7.99 8.18
N GLN A 13 -7.84 -8.68 9.02
CA GLN A 13 -7.29 -9.51 10.08
C GLN A 13 -6.87 -10.84 9.49
N ILE A 14 -5.57 -10.99 9.21
CA ILE A 14 -4.98 -12.27 8.84
C ILE A 14 -5.20 -13.20 10.03
N ARG A 15 -6.14 -14.14 9.91
CA ARG A 15 -6.34 -15.19 10.90
C ARG A 15 -5.13 -16.12 10.86
N ALA A 16 -4.05 -15.76 11.54
CA ALA A 16 -3.06 -16.75 11.88
C ALA A 16 -3.76 -17.78 12.76
N GLY A 17 -3.69 -19.05 12.38
CA GLY A 17 -4.17 -20.14 13.22
C GLY A 17 -3.56 -20.00 14.62
N HIS A 18 -4.33 -20.36 15.65
CA HIS A 18 -3.80 -20.59 16.98
C HIS A 18 -2.83 -21.77 16.89
N PHE A 19 -1.57 -21.52 16.54
CA PHE A 19 -0.52 -22.54 16.60
C PHE A 19 0.19 -22.39 17.95
N PRO A 20 -0.10 -23.24 18.94
CA PRO A 20 0.65 -23.23 20.18
C PRO A 20 2.09 -23.63 19.88
N LEU A 21 3.03 -22.69 19.97
CA LEU A 21 4.45 -23.02 20.08
C LEU A 21 4.71 -23.30 21.56
N PHE A 22 4.98 -24.55 21.92
CA PHE A 22 5.15 -25.01 23.31
C PHE A 22 3.96 -24.75 24.25
N GLY A 23 2.73 -24.69 23.73
CA GLY A 23 1.52 -24.54 24.57
C GLY A 23 1.11 -23.10 24.90
N PHE A 24 1.81 -22.09 24.37
CA PHE A 24 1.42 -20.68 24.52
C PHE A 24 0.71 -20.15 23.26
N PRO A 25 -0.37 -19.36 23.40
CA PRO A 25 -1.01 -18.72 22.26
C PRO A 25 -0.05 -17.71 21.62
N LEU A 26 0.26 -17.90 20.34
CA LEU A 26 0.94 -16.89 19.54
C LEU A 26 -0.09 -15.88 19.02
N HIS A 27 -0.05 -14.66 19.54
CA HIS A 27 -0.83 -13.54 19.00
C HIS A 27 -0.12 -12.99 17.76
N TYR A 28 -0.61 -13.33 16.58
CA TYR A 28 -0.26 -12.59 15.37
C TYR A 28 -1.16 -11.36 15.28
N THR A 29 -0.59 -10.19 15.51
CA THR A 29 -1.26 -8.91 15.25
C THR A 29 -1.11 -8.59 13.79
N SER A 30 -2.22 -8.31 13.09
CA SER A 30 -2.15 -7.77 11.74
C SER A 30 -1.54 -6.37 11.77
N GLU A 31 -0.64 -6.08 10.83
CA GLU A 31 -0.02 -4.76 10.73
C GLU A 31 -1.07 -3.72 10.31
N GLY A 32 -0.97 -2.53 10.88
CA GLY A 32 -1.82 -1.41 10.51
C GLY A 32 -1.30 -0.67 9.26
N PRO A 33 -2.10 0.25 8.70
CA PRO A 33 -1.75 0.99 7.48
C PRO A 33 -0.48 1.82 7.62
N ARG A 34 -0.09 2.19 8.86
CA ARG A 34 1.16 2.90 9.14
C ARG A 34 2.40 2.12 8.65
N SER A 35 2.35 0.78 8.62
CA SER A 35 3.46 -0.05 8.16
C SER A 35 3.89 0.28 6.72
N VAL A 36 2.98 0.73 5.86
CA VAL A 36 3.27 1.09 4.45
C VAL A 36 4.29 2.22 4.32
N ILE A 37 4.39 3.11 5.32
CA ILE A 37 5.35 4.22 5.34
C ILE A 37 6.52 3.98 6.31
N GLN A 38 6.71 2.75 6.76
CA GLN A 38 7.88 2.33 7.54
C GLN A 38 8.85 1.54 6.63
N PRO A 39 10.16 1.56 6.91
CA PRO A 39 11.16 0.97 6.02
C PRO A 39 11.25 -0.58 6.11
N GLU A 40 10.57 -1.22 7.05
CA GLU A 40 10.67 -2.66 7.25
C GLU A 40 9.93 -3.47 6.18
N VAL A 41 10.66 -4.25 5.38
CA VAL A 41 10.09 -5.19 4.41
C VAL A 41 10.64 -6.60 4.67
N TYR A 42 9.85 -7.42 5.37
CA TYR A 42 10.09 -8.85 5.55
C TYR A 42 8.75 -9.59 5.64
N PRO A 43 8.72 -10.93 5.44
CA PRO A 43 7.46 -11.68 5.41
C PRO A 43 6.58 -11.40 6.64
N GLY A 44 5.33 -10.99 6.39
CA GLY A 44 4.36 -10.63 7.43
C GLY A 44 4.41 -9.17 7.90
N LYS A 45 5.39 -8.36 7.47
CA LYS A 45 5.42 -6.90 7.70
C LYS A 45 4.85 -6.15 6.51
N CYS A 46 3.55 -6.27 6.34
CA CYS A 46 2.78 -5.53 5.36
C CYS A 46 1.37 -5.30 5.89
N TRP A 47 0.80 -4.15 5.54
CA TRP A 47 -0.61 -3.90 5.78
C TRP A 47 -1.45 -4.62 4.74
N ALA A 48 -2.41 -5.42 5.19
CA ALA A 48 -3.36 -6.11 4.33
C ALA A 48 -4.75 -5.45 4.43
N PHE A 49 -5.46 -5.41 3.31
CA PHE A 49 -6.88 -5.05 3.25
C PHE A 49 -7.68 -6.13 2.50
N GLN A 50 -8.99 -6.17 2.73
CA GLN A 50 -9.85 -7.21 2.17
C GLN A 50 -10.04 -7.05 0.66
N GLY A 51 -9.94 -8.16 -0.08
CA GLY A 51 -10.14 -8.21 -1.52
C GLY A 51 -8.95 -7.66 -2.32
N SER A 52 -9.23 -7.22 -3.55
CA SER A 52 -8.22 -6.74 -4.52
C SER A 52 -8.26 -5.23 -4.76
N GLN A 53 -9.15 -4.52 -4.08
CA GLN A 53 -9.35 -3.08 -4.21
C GLN A 53 -9.32 -2.42 -2.85
N GLY A 54 -8.54 -1.35 -2.73
CA GLY A 54 -8.34 -0.64 -1.48
C GLY A 54 -7.70 0.72 -1.70
N PHE A 55 -7.59 1.50 -0.64
CA PHE A 55 -7.02 2.84 -0.69
C PHE A 55 -6.33 3.22 0.60
N LEU A 56 -5.36 4.12 0.50
CA LEU A 56 -4.58 4.65 1.61
C LEU A 56 -4.22 6.12 1.38
N GLY A 57 -4.69 6.98 2.27
CA GLY A 57 -4.33 8.39 2.35
C GLY A 57 -3.06 8.60 3.16
N ILE A 58 -2.14 9.39 2.61
CA ILE A 58 -0.84 9.70 3.21
C ILE A 58 -0.64 11.21 3.19
N SER A 59 -0.47 11.81 4.37
CA SER A 59 0.05 13.16 4.51
C SER A 59 1.57 13.15 4.39
N LEU A 60 2.09 13.98 3.48
CA LEU A 60 3.52 14.11 3.23
C LEU A 60 4.17 14.95 4.33
N SER A 61 5.48 14.75 4.56
CA SER A 61 6.20 15.54 5.57
C SER A 61 6.25 17.03 5.24
N TYR A 62 6.24 17.36 3.95
CA TYR A 62 6.28 18.71 3.42
C TYR A 62 5.42 18.77 2.14
N PRO A 63 4.85 19.94 1.81
CA PRO A 63 4.25 20.17 0.51
C PRO A 63 5.33 20.05 -0.59
N ILE A 64 5.14 19.17 -1.57
CA ILE A 64 6.12 18.92 -2.65
C ILE A 64 5.47 18.83 -4.03
N TYR A 65 6.27 19.02 -5.08
CA TYR A 65 5.94 18.58 -6.43
C TYR A 65 6.25 17.09 -6.56
N ILE A 66 5.22 16.28 -6.78
CA ILE A 66 5.38 14.84 -6.92
C ILE A 66 5.82 14.54 -8.35
N THR A 67 6.93 13.84 -8.50
CA THR A 67 7.49 13.43 -9.80
C THR A 67 7.54 11.92 -9.96
N HIS A 68 7.77 11.21 -8.85
CA HIS A 68 7.86 9.77 -8.82
C HIS A 68 7.15 9.21 -7.58
N VAL A 69 6.70 7.96 -7.69
CA VAL A 69 6.27 7.15 -6.57
C VAL A 69 7.00 5.82 -6.61
N THR A 70 7.27 5.24 -5.43
CA THR A 70 7.88 3.92 -5.32
C THR A 70 6.92 2.99 -4.61
N LEU A 71 6.73 1.80 -5.16
CA LEU A 71 6.03 0.71 -4.51
C LEU A 71 7.00 -0.45 -4.34
N GLU A 72 7.02 -1.01 -3.14
CA GLU A 72 7.87 -2.15 -2.77
C GLU A 72 7.00 -3.31 -2.31
N HIS A 73 7.38 -4.51 -2.69
CA HIS A 73 6.82 -5.75 -2.16
C HIS A 73 7.95 -6.74 -1.89
N LEU A 74 7.72 -7.75 -1.04
CA LEU A 74 8.74 -8.77 -0.81
C LEU A 74 9.10 -9.54 -2.12
N PRO A 75 10.37 -9.90 -2.34
CA PRO A 75 10.76 -10.73 -3.49
C PRO A 75 10.13 -12.12 -3.41
N GLN A 76 9.79 -12.72 -4.56
CA GLN A 76 9.19 -14.06 -4.62
C GLN A 76 10.02 -15.12 -3.88
N SER A 77 11.35 -15.02 -3.92
CA SER A 77 12.28 -15.93 -3.24
C SER A 77 12.19 -15.92 -1.71
N LEU A 78 11.61 -14.88 -1.11
CA LEU A 78 11.37 -14.78 0.32
C LEU A 78 9.91 -15.09 0.70
N SER A 79 9.05 -15.38 -0.27
CA SER A 79 7.66 -15.76 -0.01
C SER A 79 7.58 -17.21 0.48
N PRO A 80 6.93 -17.50 1.62
CA PRO A 80 6.74 -18.87 2.11
C PRO A 80 6.00 -19.77 1.11
N SER A 81 5.11 -19.21 0.28
CA SER A 81 4.37 -19.95 -0.74
C SER A 81 5.08 -19.99 -2.09
N GLY A 82 6.22 -19.32 -2.24
CA GLY A 82 6.95 -19.19 -3.51
C GLY A 82 6.27 -18.29 -4.56
N HIS A 83 5.20 -17.58 -4.20
CA HIS A 83 4.50 -16.63 -5.06
C HIS A 83 4.07 -15.38 -4.29
N ILE A 84 3.75 -14.30 -5.00
CA ILE A 84 3.30 -13.02 -4.41
C ILE A 84 1.93 -12.58 -4.97
N ASN A 85 1.00 -13.52 -5.13
CA ASN A 85 -0.34 -13.25 -5.67
C ASN A 85 -1.12 -12.15 -4.90
N SER A 86 -0.78 -11.89 -3.64
CA SER A 86 -1.37 -10.80 -2.84
C SER A 86 -0.74 -9.44 -3.14
N ALA A 87 0.37 -9.38 -3.87
CA ALA A 87 0.99 -8.11 -4.22
C ALA A 87 -0.01 -7.23 -5.01
N PRO A 88 -0.01 -5.90 -4.78
CA PRO A 88 -0.75 -4.98 -5.61
C PRO A 88 -0.35 -5.15 -7.08
N LYS A 89 -1.31 -4.99 -7.98
CA LYS A 89 -1.08 -5.04 -9.42
C LYS A 89 -1.33 -3.66 -10.02
N ASP A 90 -2.57 -3.35 -10.38
CA ASP A 90 -2.92 -2.05 -10.96
C ASP A 90 -3.24 -1.09 -9.83
N PHE A 91 -2.65 0.11 -9.86
CA PHE A 91 -2.89 1.13 -8.87
C PHE A 91 -2.85 2.53 -9.48
N ALA A 92 -3.51 3.47 -8.82
CA ALA A 92 -3.51 4.88 -9.17
C ALA A 92 -3.07 5.72 -7.98
N VAL A 93 -2.50 6.88 -8.28
CA VAL A 93 -2.11 7.87 -7.26
C VAL A 93 -2.89 9.14 -7.53
N TYR A 94 -3.45 9.71 -6.47
CA TYR A 94 -4.15 10.98 -6.48
C TYR A 94 -3.51 11.94 -5.49
N ALA A 95 -3.53 13.23 -5.78
CA ALA A 95 -3.31 14.27 -4.78
C ALA A 95 -4.63 14.58 -4.08
N LEU A 96 -4.58 14.74 -2.76
CA LEU A 96 -5.72 15.17 -1.95
C LEU A 96 -5.64 16.69 -1.75
N SER A 97 -6.74 17.40 -2.04
CA SER A 97 -6.85 18.82 -1.70
C SER A 97 -7.22 18.99 -0.23
N THR A 98 -6.46 19.81 0.49
CA THR A 98 -6.74 20.14 1.90
C THR A 98 -7.48 21.48 2.07
N GLU A 99 -7.75 22.20 0.97
CA GLU A 99 -8.24 23.60 1.02
C GLU A 99 -9.74 23.77 0.76
N LYS A 100 -10.45 22.73 0.29
CA LYS A 100 -11.88 22.80 -0.02
C LYS A 100 -12.68 21.87 0.88
N GLU A 101 -13.92 22.26 1.20
CA GLU A 101 -14.87 21.46 1.99
C GLU A 101 -15.29 20.15 1.29
N GLU A 102 -15.06 20.05 -0.02
CA GLU A 102 -15.22 18.82 -0.80
C GLU A 102 -13.84 18.16 -1.05
N GLU A 103 -13.77 16.84 -0.87
CA GLU A 103 -12.60 15.99 -1.15
C GLU A 103 -12.29 15.96 -2.66
N GLU A 104 -11.80 17.07 -3.20
CA GLU A 104 -11.37 17.14 -4.59
C GLU A 104 -10.03 16.39 -4.71
N THR A 105 -10.03 15.33 -5.51
CA THR A 105 -8.84 14.52 -5.80
C THR A 105 -8.33 14.83 -7.20
N THR A 106 -7.02 15.07 -7.32
CA THR A 106 -6.37 15.26 -8.62
C THR A 106 -5.64 13.99 -9.00
N TRP A 107 -6.00 13.38 -10.13
CA TRP A 107 -5.28 12.21 -10.64
C TRP A 107 -3.84 12.57 -11.01
N LEU A 108 -2.88 11.80 -10.49
CA LEU A 108 -1.46 11.98 -10.74
C LEU A 108 -0.88 10.93 -11.69
N GLY A 109 -1.43 9.72 -11.70
CA GLY A 109 -0.95 8.63 -12.54
C GLY A 109 -1.64 7.31 -12.25
N THR A 110 -1.58 6.39 -13.21
CA THR A 110 -2.00 5.00 -13.08
C THR A 110 -0.85 4.11 -13.55
N PHE A 111 -0.56 3.08 -12.78
CA PHE A 111 0.61 2.23 -12.92
C PHE A 111 0.28 0.77 -12.65
N THR A 112 1.19 -0.12 -13.04
CA THR A 112 1.09 -1.56 -12.76
C THR A 112 2.40 -2.02 -12.11
N TYR A 113 2.31 -2.54 -10.90
CA TYR A 113 3.43 -3.22 -10.24
C TYR A 113 3.62 -4.61 -10.86
N ASP A 114 4.80 -4.89 -11.39
CA ASP A 114 5.11 -6.15 -12.08
C ASP A 114 5.74 -7.17 -11.13
N GLN A 115 4.99 -8.22 -10.77
CA GLN A 115 5.49 -9.26 -9.86
C GLN A 115 6.73 -10.01 -10.38
N ASN A 116 7.05 -9.92 -11.67
CA ASN A 116 8.20 -10.61 -12.28
C ASN A 116 9.46 -9.73 -12.38
N ARG A 117 9.39 -8.46 -11.95
CA ARG A 117 10.52 -7.52 -11.94
C ARG A 117 11.11 -7.39 -10.53
N GLU A 118 11.99 -6.40 -10.38
CA GLU A 118 12.60 -6.07 -9.10
C GLU A 118 11.53 -5.79 -8.02
N PRO A 119 11.79 -6.17 -6.76
CA PRO A 119 10.86 -5.98 -5.64
C PRO A 119 10.50 -4.52 -5.38
N ILE A 120 11.42 -3.60 -5.69
CA ILE A 120 11.25 -2.16 -5.55
C ILE A 120 11.06 -1.56 -6.94
N GLN A 121 9.91 -0.92 -7.17
CA GLN A 121 9.58 -0.33 -8.47
C GLN A 121 9.22 1.14 -8.31
N THR A 122 9.93 1.98 -9.06
CA THR A 122 9.69 3.43 -9.11
C THR A 122 8.99 3.79 -10.41
N PHE A 123 7.95 4.60 -10.30
CA PHE A 123 7.07 5.00 -11.37
C PHE A 123 7.13 6.52 -11.52
N GLU A 124 7.48 7.00 -12.71
CA GLU A 124 7.47 8.40 -13.08
C GLU A 124 6.03 8.84 -13.42
N LEU A 125 5.60 9.98 -12.89
CA LEU A 125 4.29 10.53 -13.18
C LEU A 125 4.23 11.02 -14.65
N PRO A 126 3.14 10.73 -15.39
CA PRO A 126 3.01 11.09 -16.81
C PRO A 126 3.06 12.60 -17.06
N ILE A 127 2.70 13.42 -16.07
CA ILE A 127 2.84 14.87 -16.09
C ILE A 127 3.40 15.26 -14.73
N PRO A 128 4.54 15.97 -14.66
CA PRO A 128 5.04 16.51 -13.41
C PRO A 128 3.92 17.34 -12.77
N ALA A 129 3.56 17.04 -11.52
CA ALA A 129 2.54 17.82 -10.83
C ALA A 129 2.98 19.28 -10.89
N LYS A 130 2.22 20.13 -11.60
CA LYS A 130 2.49 21.58 -11.67
C LYS A 130 2.10 22.30 -10.38
N MET A 131 1.49 21.54 -9.45
CA MET A 131 1.00 22.00 -8.18
C MET A 131 1.73 21.27 -7.06
N ILE A 132 1.87 21.97 -5.94
CA ILE A 132 2.43 21.43 -4.72
C ILE A 132 1.31 20.69 -3.99
N HIS A 133 1.59 19.48 -3.53
CA HIS A 133 0.65 18.65 -2.79
C HIS A 133 1.22 18.31 -1.42
N SER A 134 0.37 18.35 -0.40
CA SER A 134 0.69 18.01 1.00
C SER A 134 0.17 16.63 1.40
N ALA A 135 -0.69 16.04 0.58
CA ALA A 135 -1.28 14.73 0.82
C ALA A 135 -1.57 14.00 -0.51
N VAL A 136 -1.54 12.66 -0.44
CA VAL A 136 -1.81 11.77 -1.56
C VAL A 136 -2.71 10.63 -1.14
N GLU A 137 -3.45 10.07 -2.09
CA GLU A 137 -4.13 8.78 -1.98
C GLU A 137 -3.45 7.78 -2.92
N LEU A 138 -3.03 6.65 -2.36
CA LEU A 138 -2.74 5.44 -3.10
C LEU A 138 -4.02 4.64 -3.24
N LYS A 139 -4.44 4.32 -4.47
CA LYS A 139 -5.62 3.53 -4.77
C LYS A 139 -5.24 2.24 -5.48
N ILE A 140 -5.41 1.11 -4.82
CA ILE A 140 -5.19 -0.21 -5.41
C ILE A 140 -6.47 -0.64 -6.15
N MET A 141 -6.31 -1.05 -7.40
CA MET A 141 -7.41 -1.42 -8.30
C MET A 141 -7.49 -2.93 -8.54
N SER A 142 -6.36 -3.63 -8.43
CA SER A 142 -6.26 -5.08 -8.57
C SER A 142 -5.04 -5.64 -7.83
N ASN A 143 -5.01 -6.96 -7.64
CA ASN A 143 -3.85 -7.70 -7.16
C ASN A 143 -3.47 -8.80 -8.17
N TRP A 144 -2.45 -9.60 -7.84
CA TRP A 144 -1.96 -10.69 -8.68
C TRP A 144 -2.74 -12.01 -8.52
N GLY A 145 -3.97 -11.96 -7.99
CA GLY A 145 -4.90 -13.10 -7.98
C GLY A 145 -5.15 -13.72 -6.61
N HIS A 146 -4.69 -13.11 -5.51
CA HIS A 146 -5.07 -13.58 -4.17
C HIS A 146 -6.56 -13.30 -3.89
N PRO A 147 -7.36 -14.31 -3.52
CA PRO A 147 -8.82 -14.18 -3.50
C PRO A 147 -9.38 -13.40 -2.30
N GLU A 148 -8.64 -13.31 -1.19
CA GLU A 148 -9.18 -12.78 0.07
C GLU A 148 -8.67 -11.38 0.45
N TYR A 149 -7.46 -11.05 0.04
CA TYR A 149 -6.75 -9.85 0.47
C TYR A 149 -5.65 -9.47 -0.51
N THR A 150 -5.18 -8.23 -0.36
CA THR A 150 -3.98 -7.67 -0.98
C THR A 150 -3.08 -7.17 0.14
#